data_AF-A0A0V0SZ89-F1
#
_entry.id   AF-A0A0V0SZ89-F1
#
_cell.length_a   1.000
_cell.length_b   1.000
_cell.length_c   1.000
_cell.angle_alpha   90.00
_cell.angle_beta   90.00
_cell.angle_gamma   90.00
#
_symmetry.space_group_name_H-M   'P 1'
#
loop_
_entity.id
_entity.type
_entity.pdbx_description
1 polymer ?
#
loop_
_entity_poly.entity_id
_entity_poly.type
_entity_poly.pdbx_seq_one_letter_code
_entity_poly.pdbx_strand_id
1 'polypeptide(L)'
;LKRLAAGDPRPILEIYDELASNASKSLETAAHFPTWEQPRNTMYYSRSKRYPRLPARRQDLRVTAEQTTTKSGAQFLMYHSPTNDILIFATEDGVKLLAQSNCWCGDGTFKIVPSWYQQLFTLHVFLRGKLLPVVYCLTVRKDLPTYSRIFEVLHSKAEELGVQLEPAKFVCDFETALIPAIQGNFPNTQVQGCFFHFCQAVLRQVGWLGIRTDYMNNQEVRKKVKMLMALAFLPVHLVPAGFEIINVGTSGQLEALFQYFQQEWLPATKIKLWNVHGVSLRTNNHLE
;
A
#
# COMPACT_ATOMS: atom_id res chain seq x y z
N LEU A 1 14.36 -26.10 6.92
CA LEU A 1 14.15 -24.65 6.67
C LEU A 1 14.89 -24.12 5.43
N LYS A 2 16.23 -24.01 5.39
CA LYS A 2 16.96 -23.38 4.25
C LYS A 2 16.68 -24.00 2.87
N ARG A 3 16.78 -25.33 2.75
CA ARG A 3 16.58 -26.05 1.47
C ARG A 3 15.15 -25.85 0.94
N LEU A 4 14.15 -26.01 1.80
CA LEU A 4 12.74 -25.78 1.44
C LEU A 4 12.50 -24.31 1.06
N ALA A 5 13.03 -23.36 1.83
CA ALA A 5 12.96 -21.94 1.49
C ALA A 5 13.61 -21.59 0.14
N ALA A 6 14.63 -22.34 -0.31
CA ALA A 6 15.25 -22.12 -1.62
C ALA A 6 14.38 -22.60 -2.79
N GLY A 7 13.75 -23.76 -2.67
CA GLY A 7 13.05 -24.42 -3.79
C GLY A 7 11.54 -24.19 -3.85
N ASP A 8 10.88 -24.11 -2.70
CA ASP A 8 9.42 -24.05 -2.61
C ASP A 8 8.88 -22.66 -3.02
N PRO A 9 7.89 -22.55 -3.93
CA PRO A 9 7.37 -21.25 -4.37
C PRO A 9 6.41 -20.56 -3.38
N ARG A 10 5.90 -21.26 -2.36
CA ARG A 10 4.94 -20.70 -1.37
C ARG A 10 5.58 -19.63 -0.50
N PRO A 11 4.84 -18.69 0.10
CA PRO A 11 5.36 -17.70 1.05
C PRO A 11 6.27 -18.31 2.14
N ILE A 12 7.35 -17.61 2.53
CA ILE A 12 8.31 -18.14 3.52
C ILE A 12 7.63 -18.46 4.85
N LEU A 13 6.70 -17.60 5.27
CA LEU A 13 5.97 -17.75 6.52
C LEU A 13 5.10 -19.01 6.49
N GLU A 14 4.41 -19.28 5.39
CA GLU A 14 3.62 -20.51 5.22
C GLU A 14 4.49 -21.77 5.32
N ILE A 15 5.67 -21.76 4.68
CA ILE A 15 6.64 -22.85 4.79
C ILE A 15 7.11 -23.02 6.24
N TYR A 16 7.33 -21.92 6.96
CA TYR A 16 7.72 -21.97 8.37
C TYR A 16 6.59 -22.51 9.25
N ASP A 17 5.36 -22.01 9.10
CA ASP A 17 4.20 -22.38 9.90
C ASP A 17 3.83 -23.84 9.71
N GLU A 18 3.89 -24.36 8.48
CA GLU A 18 3.68 -25.78 8.20
C GLU A 18 4.75 -26.64 8.91
N LEU A 19 6.02 -26.24 8.85
CA LEU A 19 7.11 -26.97 9.50
C LEU A 19 7.02 -26.89 11.02
N ALA A 20 6.63 -25.74 11.57
CA ALA A 20 6.40 -25.53 12.99
C ALA A 20 5.23 -26.38 13.48
N SER A 21 4.13 -26.42 12.72
CA SER A 21 2.95 -27.26 13.00
C SER A 21 3.27 -28.76 12.93
N ASN A 22 4.16 -29.17 12.02
CA ASN A 22 4.61 -30.56 11.97
C ASN A 22 5.55 -30.92 13.13
N ALA A 23 6.46 -30.00 13.51
CA ALA A 23 7.37 -30.20 14.63
C ALA A 23 6.68 -30.20 15.99
N SER A 24 5.54 -29.51 16.13
CA SER A 24 4.76 -29.48 17.37
C SER A 24 3.99 -30.78 17.65
N LYS A 25 3.96 -31.73 16.70
CA LYS A 25 3.34 -33.06 16.88
C LYS A 25 4.13 -33.99 17.80
N SER A 26 5.40 -33.68 18.12
CA SER A 26 6.21 -34.39 19.11
C SER A 26 6.82 -33.41 20.10
N LEU A 27 6.73 -33.76 21.39
CA LEU A 27 7.20 -32.92 22.50
C LEU A 27 8.71 -32.68 22.42
N GLU A 28 9.47 -33.70 22.00
CA GLU A 28 10.92 -33.65 21.83
C GLU A 28 11.32 -32.72 20.69
N THR A 29 10.60 -32.77 19.56
CA THR A 29 10.92 -31.92 18.40
C THR A 29 10.44 -30.48 18.57
N ALA A 30 9.34 -30.27 19.31
CA ALA A 30 8.79 -28.95 19.57
C ALA A 30 9.76 -28.07 20.37
N ALA A 31 10.43 -28.64 21.37
CA ALA A 31 11.38 -27.92 22.23
C ALA A 31 12.62 -27.42 21.46
N HIS A 32 12.96 -28.07 20.35
CA HIS A 32 14.14 -27.74 19.54
C HIS A 32 13.80 -26.98 18.26
N PHE A 33 12.52 -26.72 17.97
CA PHE A 33 12.14 -25.99 16.77
C PHE A 33 12.36 -24.48 16.96
N PRO A 34 13.06 -23.81 16.04
CA PRO A 34 13.42 -22.41 16.22
C PRO A 34 12.20 -21.48 16.12
N THR A 35 12.16 -20.43 16.93
CA THR A 35 11.14 -19.37 16.85
C THR A 35 11.31 -18.56 15.56
N TRP A 36 10.23 -18.00 15.00
CA TRP A 36 10.23 -17.36 13.67
C TRP A 36 11.35 -16.33 13.45
N GLU A 37 11.70 -15.54 14.46
CA GLU A 37 12.76 -14.54 14.36
C GLU A 37 14.15 -15.16 14.09
N GLN A 38 14.40 -16.39 14.54
CA GLN A 38 15.69 -17.06 14.39
C GLN A 38 15.98 -17.49 12.93
N PRO A 39 15.11 -18.23 12.21
CA PRO A 39 15.39 -18.64 10.85
C PRO A 39 14.96 -17.63 9.79
N ARG A 40 14.10 -16.64 10.11
CA ARG A 40 13.51 -15.70 9.13
C ARG A 40 14.53 -15.15 8.15
N ASN A 41 15.54 -14.45 8.63
CA ASN A 41 16.56 -13.82 7.76
C ASN A 41 17.29 -14.85 6.91
N THR A 42 17.56 -16.03 7.49
CA THR A 42 18.25 -17.11 6.80
C THR A 42 17.38 -17.74 5.70
N MET A 43 16.08 -17.89 5.93
CA MET A 43 15.14 -18.40 4.93
C MET A 43 14.97 -17.43 3.77
N TYR A 44 14.77 -16.14 4.06
CA TYR A 44 14.72 -15.09 3.03
C TYR A 44 16.04 -14.98 2.24
N TYR A 45 17.19 -15.06 2.91
CA TYR A 45 18.49 -15.08 2.26
C TYR A 45 18.70 -16.32 1.38
N SER A 46 18.19 -17.48 1.81
CA SER A 46 18.24 -18.69 0.99
C SER A 46 17.37 -18.58 -0.25
N ARG A 47 16.19 -17.93 -0.15
CA ARG A 47 15.31 -17.65 -1.29
C ARG A 47 15.93 -16.64 -2.26
N SER A 48 16.57 -15.58 -1.75
CA SER A 48 17.08 -14.51 -2.60
C SER A 48 18.14 -15.00 -3.60
N LYS A 49 18.85 -16.08 -3.29
CA LYS A 49 19.81 -16.76 -4.19
C LYS A 49 19.19 -17.34 -5.47
N ARG A 50 17.86 -17.48 -5.53
CA ARG A 50 17.13 -17.90 -6.74
C ARG A 50 17.12 -16.80 -7.81
N TYR A 51 17.25 -15.55 -7.39
CA TYR A 51 17.23 -14.41 -8.29
C TYR A 51 18.65 -13.99 -8.66
N PRO A 52 18.88 -13.55 -9.91
CA PRO A 52 20.16 -12.98 -10.31
C PRO A 52 20.55 -11.82 -9.38
N ARG A 53 21.85 -11.65 -9.15
CA ARG A 53 22.34 -10.46 -8.46
C ARG A 53 21.98 -9.24 -9.30
N LEU A 54 21.50 -8.20 -8.62
CA LEU A 54 21.34 -6.91 -9.25
C LEU A 54 22.72 -6.42 -9.75
N PRO A 55 22.77 -5.69 -10.88
CA PRO A 55 24.00 -5.04 -11.32
C PRO A 55 24.57 -4.07 -10.25
N ALA A 56 25.71 -3.42 -10.50
CA ALA A 56 26.22 -2.39 -9.58
C ALA A 56 25.48 -1.06 -9.76
N ARG A 57 25.08 -0.75 -11.00
CA ARG A 57 24.34 0.45 -11.35
C ARG A 57 23.01 0.08 -11.96
N ARG A 58 22.00 0.89 -11.65
CA ARG A 58 20.66 0.73 -12.17
C ARG A 58 20.60 0.83 -13.70
N GLN A 59 21.42 1.68 -14.33
CA GLN A 59 21.49 1.83 -15.78
C GLN A 59 21.92 0.53 -16.48
N ASP A 60 22.64 -0.34 -15.78
CA ASP A 60 23.10 -1.62 -16.31
C ASP A 60 22.02 -2.72 -16.18
N LEU A 61 20.86 -2.40 -15.59
CA LEU A 61 19.74 -3.32 -15.49
C LEU A 61 19.24 -3.67 -16.90
N ARG A 62 19.37 -4.95 -17.24
CA ARG A 62 18.78 -5.56 -18.44
C ARG A 62 17.65 -6.47 -17.99
N VAL A 63 16.43 -6.12 -18.37
CA VAL A 63 15.25 -6.97 -18.13
C VAL A 63 15.27 -8.09 -19.17
N THR A 64 15.25 -9.35 -18.72
CA THR A 64 15.30 -10.51 -19.62
C THR A 64 13.92 -10.82 -20.21
N ALA A 65 13.87 -11.58 -21.31
CA ALA A 65 12.59 -11.99 -21.93
C ALA A 65 11.64 -12.73 -20.95
N GLU A 66 12.20 -13.53 -20.04
CA GLU A 66 11.44 -14.20 -18.98
C GLU A 66 10.83 -13.21 -17.97
N GLN A 67 11.47 -12.06 -17.75
CA GLN A 67 10.99 -11.01 -16.84
C GLN A 67 10.01 -10.05 -17.52
N THR A 68 9.96 -10.03 -18.85
CA THR A 68 9.03 -9.20 -19.61
C THR A 68 7.73 -9.90 -19.95
N THR A 69 7.57 -11.18 -19.64
CA THR A 69 6.39 -11.98 -19.99
C THR A 69 5.76 -12.65 -18.76
N THR A 70 4.46 -12.90 -18.84
CA THR A 70 3.75 -13.69 -17.82
C THR A 70 4.09 -15.18 -17.95
N LYS A 71 3.68 -15.99 -16.97
CA LYS A 71 3.79 -17.46 -17.06
C LYS A 71 3.02 -18.08 -18.23
N SER A 72 2.03 -17.37 -18.77
CA SER A 72 1.26 -17.78 -19.95
C SER A 72 1.84 -17.23 -21.26
N GLY A 73 3.00 -16.56 -21.21
CA GLY A 73 3.69 -16.00 -22.38
C GLY A 73 3.16 -14.64 -22.85
N ALA A 74 2.22 -14.02 -22.13
CA ALA A 74 1.73 -12.69 -22.50
C ALA A 74 2.77 -11.61 -22.19
N GLN A 75 2.89 -10.59 -23.04
CA GLN A 75 3.73 -9.43 -22.76
C GLN A 75 3.26 -8.75 -21.45
N PHE A 76 4.21 -8.46 -20.57
CA PHE A 76 3.95 -7.92 -19.25
C PHE A 76 4.75 -6.66 -18.95
N LEU A 77 6.01 -6.55 -19.37
CA LEU A 77 6.71 -5.26 -19.32
C LEU A 77 6.11 -4.35 -20.39
N MET A 78 5.35 -3.36 -19.95
CA MET A 78 4.61 -2.44 -20.81
C MET A 78 5.43 -1.18 -21.12
N TYR A 79 6.21 -0.69 -20.14
CA TYR A 79 7.04 0.49 -20.33
C TYR A 79 8.35 0.39 -19.57
N HIS A 80 9.39 0.86 -20.24
CA HIS A 80 10.75 0.91 -19.73
C HIS A 80 11.34 2.28 -20.08
N SER A 81 11.48 3.14 -19.06
CA SER A 81 12.12 4.45 -19.27
C SER A 81 13.62 4.31 -19.64
N PRO A 82 14.17 5.17 -20.51
CA PRO A 82 15.57 5.06 -20.95
C PRO A 82 16.60 5.12 -19.81
N THR A 83 16.28 5.81 -18.73
CA THR A 83 17.13 5.95 -17.54
C THR A 83 16.93 4.84 -16.52
N ASN A 84 15.98 3.92 -16.74
CA ASN A 84 15.50 2.89 -15.80
C ASN A 84 14.84 3.49 -14.54
N ASP A 85 14.31 4.72 -14.62
CA ASP A 85 13.70 5.44 -13.48
C ASP A 85 12.34 4.87 -13.14
N ILE A 86 11.64 4.42 -14.17
CA ILE A 86 10.29 3.88 -14.14
C ILE A 86 10.28 2.62 -15.01
N LEU A 87 9.83 1.51 -14.42
CA LEU A 87 9.39 0.30 -15.13
C LEU A 87 7.93 0.08 -14.82
N ILE A 88 7.10 -0.13 -15.85
CA ILE A 88 5.67 -0.41 -15.68
C ILE A 88 5.37 -1.77 -16.28
N PHE A 89 4.79 -2.63 -15.45
CA PHE A 89 4.35 -3.96 -15.83
C PHE A 89 2.82 -4.03 -15.76
N ALA A 90 2.21 -4.41 -16.87
CA ALA A 90 0.79 -4.65 -17.01
C ALA A 90 0.57 -5.52 -18.26
N THR A 91 -0.45 -6.38 -18.22
CA THR A 91 -0.95 -7.01 -19.44
C THR A 91 -1.98 -6.10 -20.09
N GLU A 92 -2.26 -6.31 -21.39
CA GLU A 92 -3.35 -5.59 -22.07
C GLU A 92 -4.70 -5.84 -21.38
N ASP A 93 -4.94 -7.06 -20.91
CA ASP A 93 -6.13 -7.39 -20.11
C ASP A 93 -6.17 -6.61 -18.80
N GLY A 94 -5.02 -6.38 -18.14
CA GLY A 94 -4.93 -5.54 -16.95
C GLY A 94 -5.32 -4.09 -17.23
N VAL A 95 -4.88 -3.52 -18.36
CA VAL A 95 -5.27 -2.17 -18.80
C VAL A 95 -6.75 -2.11 -19.17
N LYS A 96 -7.29 -3.13 -19.84
CA LYS A 96 -8.73 -3.24 -20.12
C LYS A 96 -9.56 -3.35 -18.84
N LEU A 97 -9.09 -4.07 -17.84
CA LEU A 97 -9.72 -4.16 -16.52
C LEU A 97 -9.72 -2.82 -15.79
N LEU A 98 -8.66 -2.01 -15.93
CA LEU A 98 -8.63 -0.64 -15.45
C LEU A 98 -9.74 0.20 -16.12
N ALA A 99 -9.84 0.16 -17.44
CA ALA A 99 -10.86 0.87 -18.21
C ALA A 99 -12.30 0.46 -17.82
N GLN A 100 -12.52 -0.82 -17.49
CA GLN A 100 -13.83 -1.33 -17.09
C GLN A 100 -14.18 -1.06 -15.62
N SER A 101 -13.21 -0.61 -14.80
CA SER A 101 -13.40 -0.42 -13.37
C SER A 101 -13.68 1.04 -13.02
N ASN A 102 -14.82 1.29 -12.40
CA ASN A 102 -15.19 2.61 -11.88
C ASN A 102 -14.36 3.03 -10.64
N CYS A 103 -13.74 2.08 -9.95
CA CYS A 103 -12.98 2.34 -8.73
C CYS A 103 -11.58 1.75 -8.84
N TRP A 104 -10.57 2.59 -8.72
CA TRP A 104 -9.16 2.17 -8.67
C TRP A 104 -8.63 2.30 -7.25
N CYS A 105 -7.68 1.46 -6.89
CA CYS A 105 -6.92 1.58 -5.66
C CYS A 105 -5.42 1.62 -5.97
N GLY A 106 -4.75 2.69 -5.56
CA GLY A 106 -3.30 2.85 -5.66
C GLY A 106 -2.62 2.57 -4.32
N ASP A 107 -1.55 1.77 -4.34
CA ASP A 107 -0.78 1.44 -3.14
C ASP A 107 0.72 1.34 -3.43
N GLY A 108 1.54 1.87 -2.52
CA GLY A 108 2.99 1.86 -2.60
C GLY A 108 3.60 0.92 -1.55
N THR A 109 4.41 -0.04 -1.99
CA THR A 109 5.17 -0.94 -1.10
C THR A 109 6.68 -0.75 -1.25
N PHE A 110 7.39 -0.72 -0.10
CA PHE A 110 8.79 -0.30 -0.02
C PHE A 110 9.76 -1.44 0.31
N LYS A 111 9.28 -2.54 0.92
CA LYS A 111 10.16 -3.60 1.46
C LYS A 111 10.61 -4.62 0.43
N ILE A 112 9.99 -4.64 -0.74
CA ILE A 112 10.15 -5.69 -1.75
C ILE A 112 10.83 -5.21 -3.03
N VAL A 113 11.46 -4.03 -3.01
CA VAL A 113 12.11 -3.44 -4.19
C VAL A 113 13.63 -3.58 -4.18
N PRO A 114 14.26 -3.68 -5.36
CA PRO A 114 15.71 -3.50 -5.51
C PRO A 114 16.19 -2.21 -4.85
N SER A 115 17.42 -2.20 -4.32
CA SER A 115 17.95 -1.09 -3.50
C SER A 115 17.98 0.28 -4.19
N TRP A 116 17.89 0.34 -5.52
CA TRP A 116 17.83 1.61 -6.26
C TRP A 116 16.42 2.15 -6.47
N TYR A 117 15.41 1.30 -6.40
CA TYR A 117 14.02 1.72 -6.49
C TYR A 117 13.54 2.13 -5.11
N GLN A 118 12.81 3.23 -5.06
CA GLN A 118 12.26 3.74 -3.80
C GLN A 118 10.96 3.02 -3.46
N GLN A 119 10.18 2.59 -4.46
CA GLN A 119 8.93 1.88 -4.24
C GLN A 119 8.51 1.01 -5.43
N LEU A 120 7.60 0.08 -5.11
CA LEU A 120 6.71 -0.57 -6.05
C LEU A 120 5.32 0.05 -5.83
N PHE A 121 4.89 0.89 -6.75
CA PHE A 121 3.54 1.42 -6.78
C PHE A 121 2.64 0.49 -7.61
N THR A 122 1.44 0.22 -7.16
CA THR A 122 0.54 -0.75 -7.79
C THR A 122 -0.87 -0.20 -7.92
N LEU A 123 -1.51 -0.46 -9.06
CA LEU A 123 -2.91 -0.15 -9.29
C LEU A 123 -3.74 -1.42 -9.25
N HIS A 124 -4.87 -1.31 -8.56
CA HIS A 124 -5.78 -2.41 -8.31
C HIS A 124 -7.20 -2.06 -8.70
N VAL A 125 -7.94 -3.10 -9.06
CA VAL A 125 -9.37 -3.02 -9.39
C VAL A 125 -10.13 -4.13 -8.67
N PHE A 126 -11.43 -3.92 -8.48
CA PHE A 126 -12.30 -4.97 -7.96
C PHE A 126 -12.78 -5.88 -9.08
N LEU A 127 -12.48 -7.17 -8.96
CA LEU A 127 -13.02 -8.21 -9.83
C LEU A 127 -13.66 -9.29 -8.96
N ARG A 128 -14.97 -9.50 -9.13
CA ARG A 128 -15.76 -10.51 -8.39
C ARG A 128 -15.59 -10.39 -6.87
N GLY A 129 -15.63 -9.16 -6.35
CA GLY A 129 -15.51 -8.87 -4.92
C GLY A 129 -14.09 -9.02 -4.35
N LYS A 130 -13.07 -9.28 -5.18
CA LYS A 130 -11.67 -9.30 -4.77
C LYS A 130 -10.92 -8.15 -5.38
N LEU A 131 -10.03 -7.54 -4.61
CA LEU A 131 -9.14 -6.51 -5.10
C LEU A 131 -7.93 -7.18 -5.76
N LEU A 132 -7.69 -6.87 -7.03
CA LEU A 132 -6.65 -7.50 -7.83
C LEU A 132 -5.66 -6.46 -8.36
N PRO A 133 -4.34 -6.65 -8.17
CA PRO A 133 -3.32 -5.82 -8.80
C PRO A 133 -3.26 -6.10 -10.30
N VAL A 134 -3.38 -5.04 -11.09
CA VAL A 134 -3.38 -5.10 -12.56
C VAL A 134 -2.25 -4.31 -13.20
N VAL A 135 -1.66 -3.35 -12.47
CA VAL A 135 -0.47 -2.61 -12.90
C VAL A 135 0.53 -2.53 -11.76
N TYR A 136 1.81 -2.68 -12.10
CA TYR A 136 2.94 -2.67 -11.19
C TYR A 136 4.01 -1.69 -11.71
N CYS A 137 4.39 -0.72 -10.90
CA CYS A 137 5.30 0.36 -11.27
C CYS A 137 6.49 0.38 -10.30
N LEU A 138 7.69 0.02 -10.77
CA LEU A 138 8.91 0.25 -10.01
C LEU A 138 9.40 1.67 -10.29
N THR A 139 9.56 2.47 -9.23
CA THR A 139 9.98 3.87 -9.36
C THR A 139 11.13 4.23 -8.43
N VAL A 140 12.06 5.03 -8.95
CA VAL A 140 13.20 5.56 -8.16
C VAL A 140 12.83 6.79 -7.32
N ARG A 141 11.68 7.41 -7.63
CA ARG A 141 11.15 8.60 -6.97
C ARG A 141 9.67 8.42 -6.67
N LYS A 142 9.17 9.27 -5.77
CA LYS A 142 7.76 9.36 -5.35
C LYS A 142 7.26 10.80 -5.46
N ASP A 143 7.58 11.42 -6.60
CA ASP A 143 7.27 12.82 -6.88
C ASP A 143 6.15 12.91 -7.92
N LEU A 144 5.57 14.11 -8.03
CA LEU A 144 4.46 14.40 -8.93
C LEU A 144 4.81 14.05 -10.39
N PRO A 145 5.97 14.45 -10.95
CA PRO A 145 6.33 14.07 -12.32
C PRO A 145 6.40 12.55 -12.55
N THR A 146 6.87 11.78 -11.57
CA THR A 146 6.95 10.32 -11.69
C THR A 146 5.57 9.69 -11.78
N TYR A 147 4.61 10.10 -10.94
CA TYR A 147 3.24 9.60 -11.03
C TYR A 147 2.52 10.07 -12.28
N SER A 148 2.64 11.35 -12.64
CA SER A 148 2.07 11.84 -13.90
C SER A 148 2.59 11.03 -15.07
N ARG A 149 3.90 10.73 -15.10
CA ARG A 149 4.47 9.90 -16.17
C ARG A 149 3.90 8.48 -16.20
N ILE A 150 3.63 7.87 -15.04
CA ILE A 150 2.96 6.56 -14.99
C ILE A 150 1.58 6.63 -15.64
N PHE A 151 0.78 7.64 -15.29
CA PHE A 151 -0.57 7.79 -15.82
C PHE A 151 -0.58 8.16 -17.30
N GLU A 152 0.32 9.02 -17.77
CA GLU A 152 0.52 9.31 -19.20
C GLU A 152 0.80 8.05 -20.01
N VAL A 153 1.70 7.19 -19.52
CA VAL A 153 2.05 5.94 -20.20
C VAL A 153 0.85 4.98 -20.23
N LEU A 154 0.05 4.93 -19.16
CA LEU A 154 -1.19 4.15 -19.13
C LEU A 154 -2.22 4.69 -20.12
N HIS A 155 -2.38 6.01 -20.22
CA HIS A 155 -3.24 6.66 -21.21
C HIS A 155 -2.83 6.31 -22.64
N SER A 156 -1.54 6.42 -22.98
CA SER A 156 -1.04 6.01 -24.30
C SER A 156 -1.33 4.53 -24.58
N LYS A 157 -1.14 3.65 -23.58
CA LYS A 157 -1.45 2.23 -23.77
C LYS A 157 -2.95 1.97 -23.95
N ALA A 158 -3.79 2.69 -23.23
CA ALA A 158 -5.24 2.59 -23.37
C ALA A 158 -5.71 3.04 -24.76
N GLU A 159 -5.14 4.12 -25.28
CA GLU A 159 -5.39 4.62 -26.63
C GLU A 159 -5.01 3.59 -27.70
N GLU A 160 -3.83 2.97 -27.59
CA GLU A 160 -3.41 1.86 -28.47
C GLU A 160 -4.41 0.68 -28.47
N LEU A 161 -5.04 0.42 -27.32
CA LEU A 161 -6.01 -0.67 -27.14
C LEU A 161 -7.44 -0.26 -27.47
N GLY A 162 -7.68 0.99 -27.85
CA GLY A 162 -9.01 1.53 -28.15
C GLY A 162 -9.93 1.59 -26.92
N VAL A 163 -9.38 1.76 -25.72
CA VAL A 163 -10.14 1.92 -24.47
C VAL A 163 -9.83 3.25 -23.80
N GLN A 164 -10.74 3.72 -22.93
CA GLN A 164 -10.55 4.97 -22.17
C GLN A 164 -10.38 4.68 -20.68
N LEU A 165 -9.50 5.44 -20.03
CA LEU A 165 -9.25 5.34 -18.60
C LEU A 165 -9.92 6.52 -17.88
N GLU A 166 -11.11 6.28 -17.34
CA GLU A 166 -11.88 7.28 -16.61
C GLU A 166 -12.44 6.72 -15.30
N PRO A 167 -11.58 6.46 -14.29
CA PRO A 167 -12.06 5.99 -13.01
C PRO A 167 -12.96 7.04 -12.35
N ALA A 168 -14.19 6.68 -11.98
CA ALA A 168 -15.06 7.57 -11.22
C ALA A 168 -14.47 7.87 -9.82
N LYS A 169 -13.80 6.88 -9.22
CA LYS A 169 -13.20 6.97 -7.89
C LYS A 169 -11.78 6.40 -7.87
N PHE A 170 -10.89 7.08 -7.15
CA PHE A 170 -9.54 6.61 -6.87
C PHE A 170 -9.30 6.60 -5.35
N VAL A 171 -9.01 5.42 -4.80
CA VAL A 171 -8.62 5.26 -3.40
C VAL A 171 -7.10 5.15 -3.30
N CYS A 172 -6.45 6.01 -2.53
CA CYS A 172 -5.00 5.96 -2.35
C CYS A 172 -4.59 6.28 -0.92
N ASP A 173 -3.30 6.16 -0.63
CA ASP A 173 -2.72 6.74 0.58
C ASP A 173 -2.71 8.29 0.50
N PHE A 174 -2.22 8.92 1.57
CA PHE A 174 -2.16 10.39 1.67
C PHE A 174 -0.84 10.95 1.12
N GLU A 175 -0.25 10.30 0.10
CA GLU A 175 1.00 10.78 -0.45
C GLU A 175 0.82 12.10 -1.22
N THR A 176 1.56 13.12 -0.79
CA THR A 176 1.43 14.51 -1.27
C THR A 176 1.56 14.65 -2.78
N ALA A 177 2.38 13.81 -3.42
CA ALA A 177 2.62 13.84 -4.85
C ALA A 177 1.56 13.08 -5.67
N LEU A 178 0.92 12.07 -5.09
CA LEU A 178 0.02 11.17 -5.81
C LEU A 178 -1.34 11.84 -6.08
N ILE A 179 -1.90 12.54 -5.10
CA ILE A 179 -3.22 13.17 -5.25
C ILE A 179 -3.23 14.21 -6.39
N PRO A 180 -2.28 15.16 -6.48
CA PRO A 180 -2.24 16.09 -7.61
C PRO A 180 -1.97 15.39 -8.94
N ALA A 181 -1.21 14.29 -8.95
CA ALA A 181 -0.96 13.51 -10.18
C ALA A 181 -2.26 12.87 -10.70
N ILE A 182 -3.06 12.28 -9.80
CA ILE A 182 -4.38 11.73 -10.13
C ILE A 182 -5.29 12.84 -10.66
N GLN A 183 -5.40 13.96 -9.95
CA GLN A 183 -6.26 15.08 -10.35
C GLN A 183 -5.84 15.69 -11.69
N GLY A 184 -4.54 15.76 -11.97
CA GLY A 184 -4.01 16.26 -13.24
C GLY A 184 -4.27 15.34 -14.43
N ASN A 185 -4.29 14.01 -14.22
CA ASN A 185 -4.48 13.02 -15.28
C ASN A 185 -5.92 12.53 -15.42
N PHE A 186 -6.73 12.68 -14.37
CA PHE A 186 -8.13 12.26 -14.31
C PHE A 186 -8.96 13.33 -13.59
N PRO A 187 -9.27 14.47 -14.25
CA PRO A 187 -9.86 15.65 -13.59
C PRO A 187 -11.26 15.42 -13.03
N ASN A 188 -12.00 14.44 -13.58
CA ASN A 188 -13.35 14.09 -13.13
C ASN A 188 -13.37 13.04 -12.01
N THR A 189 -12.20 12.52 -11.61
CA THR A 189 -12.10 11.45 -10.63
C THR A 189 -12.23 11.97 -9.21
N GLN A 190 -13.09 11.34 -8.42
CA GLN A 190 -13.14 11.57 -6.98
C GLN A 190 -11.98 10.84 -6.29
N VAL A 191 -11.02 11.60 -5.76
CA VAL A 191 -9.93 11.06 -4.94
C VAL A 191 -10.40 10.88 -3.50
N GLN A 192 -10.12 9.71 -2.94
CA GLN A 192 -10.44 9.32 -1.57
C GLN A 192 -9.18 8.75 -0.91
N GLY A 193 -8.84 9.27 0.26
CA GLY A 193 -7.83 8.70 1.13
C GLY A 193 -8.32 7.40 1.78
N CYS A 194 -7.43 6.41 1.87
CA CYS A 194 -7.73 5.14 2.50
C CYS A 194 -7.91 5.29 4.02
N PHE A 195 -9.03 4.79 4.56
CA PHE A 195 -9.32 4.83 6.00
C PHE A 195 -8.25 4.11 6.84
N PHE A 196 -7.72 3.01 6.32
CA PHE A 196 -6.69 2.26 7.02
C PHE A 196 -5.39 3.08 7.17
N HIS A 197 -4.94 3.71 6.08
CA HIS A 197 -3.78 4.61 6.11
C HIS A 197 -4.01 5.84 6.98
N PHE A 198 -5.25 6.35 7.04
CA PHE A 198 -5.64 7.41 7.96
C PHE A 198 -5.50 6.96 9.42
N CYS A 199 -6.05 5.80 9.79
CA CYS A 199 -5.89 5.22 11.12
C CYS A 199 -4.41 5.00 11.46
N GLN A 200 -3.62 4.47 10.52
CA GLN A 200 -2.18 4.31 10.73
C GLN A 200 -1.49 5.65 10.98
N ALA A 201 -1.85 6.72 10.26
CA ALA A 201 -1.25 8.03 10.47
C ALA A 201 -1.52 8.56 11.89
N VAL A 202 -2.75 8.43 12.38
CA VAL A 202 -3.12 8.77 13.77
C VAL A 202 -2.32 7.92 14.77
N LEU A 203 -2.22 6.61 14.55
CA LEU A 203 -1.48 5.69 15.44
C LEU A 203 0.03 5.91 15.40
N ARG A 204 0.61 6.34 14.26
CA ARG A 204 2.01 6.76 14.17
C ARG A 204 2.24 7.98 15.06
N GLN A 205 1.34 8.97 15.00
CA GLN A 205 1.45 10.15 15.85
C GLN A 205 1.35 9.81 17.34
N VAL A 206 0.48 8.88 17.73
CA VAL A 206 0.43 8.32 19.10
C VAL A 206 1.80 7.77 19.53
N GLY A 207 2.50 7.08 18.63
CA GLY A 207 3.84 6.59 18.89
C GLY A 207 4.88 7.70 19.03
N TRP A 208 4.84 8.72 18.16
CA TRP A 208 5.80 9.83 18.13
C TRP A 208 5.69 10.72 19.37
N LEU A 209 4.47 10.92 19.87
CA LEU A 209 4.20 11.68 21.09
C LEU A 209 4.45 10.87 22.38
N GLY A 210 4.91 9.62 22.28
CA GLY A 210 5.18 8.77 23.44
C GLY A 210 3.93 8.21 24.14
N ILE A 211 2.74 8.35 23.55
CA ILE A 211 1.45 7.95 24.14
C ILE A 211 1.20 6.44 24.01
N ARG A 212 2.10 5.69 23.34
CA ARG A 212 1.88 4.27 23.01
C ARG A 212 1.55 3.40 24.22
N THR A 213 2.26 3.59 25.34
CA THR A 213 2.01 2.83 26.58
C THR A 213 0.63 3.12 27.15
N ASP A 214 0.24 4.40 27.20
CA ASP A 214 -1.08 4.80 27.68
C ASP A 214 -2.19 4.31 26.75
N TYR A 215 -1.99 4.36 25.42
CA TYR A 215 -2.94 3.76 24.48
C TYR A 215 -3.15 2.25 24.74
N MET A 216 -2.09 1.54 25.13
CA MET A 216 -2.15 0.11 25.45
C MET A 216 -2.73 -0.18 26.83
N ASN A 217 -2.57 0.69 27.83
CA ASN A 217 -2.89 0.35 29.23
C ASN A 217 -3.96 1.25 29.87
N ASN A 218 -4.28 2.40 29.29
CA ASN A 218 -5.27 3.36 29.78
C ASN A 218 -6.51 3.38 28.87
N GLN A 219 -7.65 2.96 29.42
CA GLN A 219 -8.92 2.85 28.68
C GLN A 219 -9.42 4.19 28.15
N GLU A 220 -9.28 5.27 28.91
CA GLU A 220 -9.76 6.61 28.52
C GLU A 220 -8.93 7.17 27.36
N VAL A 221 -7.61 7.05 27.42
CA VAL A 221 -6.72 7.44 26.32
C VAL A 221 -7.03 6.63 25.06
N ARG A 222 -7.15 5.30 25.20
CA ARG A 222 -7.50 4.42 24.08
C ARG A 222 -8.85 4.80 23.46
N LYS A 223 -9.84 5.10 24.29
CA LYS A 223 -11.18 5.52 23.84
C LYS A 223 -11.10 6.81 23.05
N LYS A 224 -10.42 7.85 23.55
CA LYS A 224 -10.27 9.13 22.83
C LYS A 224 -9.55 8.98 21.50
N VAL A 225 -8.46 8.20 21.43
CA VAL A 225 -7.75 7.92 20.17
C VAL A 225 -8.66 7.18 19.17
N LYS A 226 -9.43 6.20 19.63
CA LYS A 226 -10.41 5.50 18.78
C LYS A 226 -11.53 6.43 18.30
N MET A 227 -11.99 7.35 19.15
CA MET A 227 -13.00 8.34 18.78
C MET A 227 -12.48 9.32 17.73
N LEU A 228 -11.21 9.76 17.80
CA LEU A 228 -10.57 10.56 16.74
C LEU A 228 -10.63 9.82 15.39
N MET A 229 -10.25 8.55 15.36
CA MET A 229 -10.35 7.74 14.13
C MET A 229 -11.81 7.55 13.68
N ALA A 230 -12.75 7.45 14.62
CA ALA A 230 -14.17 7.27 14.33
C ALA A 230 -14.84 8.52 13.74
N LEU A 231 -14.23 9.71 13.83
CA LEU A 231 -14.73 10.92 13.16
C LEU A 231 -14.91 10.71 11.65
N ALA A 232 -14.16 9.77 11.05
CA ALA A 232 -14.27 9.46 9.63
C ALA A 232 -15.65 8.92 9.24
N PHE A 233 -16.47 8.47 10.20
CA PHE A 233 -17.81 7.94 9.97
C PHE A 233 -18.92 8.96 10.21
N LEU A 234 -18.62 10.15 10.72
CA LEU A 234 -19.61 11.20 10.88
C LEU A 234 -19.90 11.85 9.51
N PRO A 235 -21.14 12.33 9.28
CA PRO A 235 -21.40 13.26 8.18
C PRO A 235 -20.38 14.39 8.20
N VAL A 236 -19.83 14.75 7.03
CA VAL A 236 -18.71 15.70 6.90
C VAL A 236 -18.96 17.01 7.67
N HIS A 237 -20.19 17.53 7.63
CA HIS A 237 -20.56 18.77 8.33
C HIS A 237 -20.61 18.65 9.87
N LEU A 238 -20.69 17.43 10.41
CA LEU A 238 -20.68 17.16 11.86
C LEU A 238 -19.28 16.85 12.40
N VAL A 239 -18.28 16.63 11.54
CA VAL A 239 -16.91 16.29 11.96
C VAL A 239 -16.32 17.35 12.91
N PRO A 240 -16.39 18.67 12.63
CA PRO A 240 -15.83 19.67 13.54
C PRO A 240 -16.52 19.67 14.91
N ALA A 241 -17.85 19.60 14.95
CA ALA A 241 -18.60 19.53 16.20
C ALA A 241 -18.27 18.25 17.00
N GLY A 242 -18.17 17.11 16.30
CA GLY A 242 -17.74 15.84 16.89
C GLY A 242 -16.36 15.94 17.51
N PHE A 243 -15.41 16.58 16.82
CA PHE A 243 -14.05 16.83 17.33
C PHE A 243 -14.05 17.65 18.62
N GLU A 244 -14.77 18.78 18.67
CA GLU A 244 -14.83 19.61 19.87
C GLU A 244 -15.35 18.85 21.09
N ILE A 245 -16.40 18.02 20.91
CA ILE A 245 -16.96 17.18 21.99
C ILE A 245 -15.90 16.21 22.54
N ILE A 246 -15.11 15.57 21.67
CA ILE A 246 -14.11 14.59 22.10
C ILE A 246 -12.82 15.22 22.62
N ASN A 247 -12.57 16.49 22.28
CA ASN A 247 -11.41 17.26 22.74
C ASN A 247 -11.53 17.71 24.21
N VAL A 248 -12.75 17.76 24.77
CA VAL A 248 -12.96 18.17 26.17
C VAL A 248 -12.13 17.31 27.15
N GLY A 249 -11.40 17.98 28.03
CA GLY A 249 -10.63 17.34 29.11
C GLY A 249 -9.38 16.58 28.64
N THR A 250 -8.90 16.81 27.41
CA THR A 250 -7.55 16.36 27.03
C THR A 250 -6.50 17.24 27.70
N SER A 251 -5.39 16.63 28.10
CA SER A 251 -4.24 17.35 28.66
C SER A 251 -2.93 16.65 28.28
N GLY A 252 -1.81 17.36 28.43
CA GLY A 252 -0.46 16.81 28.21
C GLY A 252 -0.26 16.29 26.79
N GLN A 253 0.34 15.10 26.65
CA GLN A 253 0.62 14.52 25.33
C GLN A 253 -0.64 14.21 24.53
N LEU A 254 -1.76 13.89 25.19
CA LEU A 254 -3.02 13.64 24.50
C LEU A 254 -3.57 14.93 23.87
N GLU A 255 -3.43 16.08 24.53
CA GLU A 255 -3.78 17.37 23.94
C GLU A 255 -2.92 17.68 22.71
N ALA A 256 -1.61 17.39 22.75
CA ALA A 256 -0.73 17.55 21.59
C ALA A 256 -1.17 16.68 20.38
N LEU A 257 -1.72 15.48 20.62
CA LEU A 257 -2.31 14.65 19.56
C LEU A 257 -3.54 15.32 18.93
N PHE A 258 -4.39 15.93 19.75
CA PHE A 258 -5.59 16.63 19.27
C PHE A 258 -5.24 17.91 18.51
N GLN A 259 -4.25 18.67 18.96
CA GLN A 259 -3.72 19.83 18.24
C GLN A 259 -3.15 19.42 16.87
N TYR A 260 -2.34 18.35 16.82
CA TYR A 260 -1.91 17.76 15.56
C TYR A 260 -3.10 17.39 14.68
N PHE A 261 -4.12 16.73 15.24
CA PHE A 261 -5.28 16.31 14.46
C PHE A 261 -6.06 17.49 13.88
N GLN A 262 -6.24 18.55 14.68
CA GLN A 262 -6.89 19.77 14.26
C GLN A 262 -6.17 20.45 13.10
N GLN A 263 -4.83 20.52 13.17
CA GLN A 263 -4.03 21.15 12.11
C GLN A 263 -3.96 20.28 10.85
N GLU A 264 -3.75 18.98 11.01
CA GLU A 264 -3.45 18.09 9.89
C GLU A 264 -4.71 17.53 9.22
N TRP A 265 -5.79 17.26 9.95
CA TRP A 265 -6.94 16.50 9.45
C TRP A 265 -8.25 17.28 9.41
N LEU A 266 -8.46 18.32 10.23
CA LEU A 266 -9.70 19.11 10.21
C LEU A 266 -9.85 20.19 9.13
N PRO A 267 -8.82 20.61 8.34
CA PRO A 267 -9.08 21.50 7.23
C PRO A 267 -10.17 20.95 6.30
N ALA A 268 -11.13 21.79 5.89
CA ALA A 268 -12.33 21.34 5.17
C ALA A 268 -12.02 20.58 3.86
N THR A 269 -10.93 20.96 3.19
CA THR A 269 -10.41 20.28 2.00
C THR A 269 -9.93 18.86 2.31
N LYS A 270 -9.32 18.65 3.48
CA LYS A 270 -8.84 17.34 3.93
C LYS A 270 -9.95 16.47 4.50
N ILE A 271 -10.94 17.02 5.22
CA ILE A 271 -12.06 16.23 5.76
C ILE A 271 -12.72 15.39 4.65
N LYS A 272 -12.99 15.99 3.49
CA LYS A 272 -13.60 15.28 2.35
C LYS A 272 -12.74 14.12 1.83
N LEU A 273 -11.42 14.20 1.99
CA LEU A 273 -10.46 13.22 1.51
C LEU A 273 -10.41 11.96 2.39
N TRP A 274 -10.40 12.09 3.72
CA TRP A 274 -10.27 10.93 4.63
C TRP A 274 -11.61 10.44 5.22
N ASN A 275 -12.67 11.23 5.10
CA ASN A 275 -13.99 10.84 5.60
C ASN A 275 -14.61 9.73 4.74
N VAL A 276 -15.14 8.70 5.41
CA VAL A 276 -15.72 7.50 4.79
C VAL A 276 -17.21 7.33 5.12
N HIS A 277 -17.87 8.39 5.57
CA HIS A 277 -19.31 8.38 5.81
C HIS A 277 -20.08 8.09 4.51
N GLY A 278 -20.97 7.09 4.54
CA GLY A 278 -21.74 6.68 3.37
C GLY A 278 -20.93 6.00 2.26
N VAL A 279 -19.62 5.77 2.45
CA VAL A 279 -18.75 5.15 1.45
C VAL A 279 -18.84 3.62 1.56
N SER A 280 -19.10 2.93 0.44
CA SER A 280 -19.13 1.46 0.37
C SER A 280 -17.72 0.84 0.44
N LEU A 281 -16.75 1.49 -0.19
CA LEU A 281 -15.37 1.01 -0.33
C LEU A 281 -14.42 1.94 0.43
N ARG A 282 -14.08 1.52 1.66
CA ARG A 282 -13.47 2.37 2.70
C ARG A 282 -11.98 2.12 2.90
N THR A 283 -11.53 0.90 2.65
CA THR A 283 -10.16 0.47 2.89
C THR A 283 -9.63 -0.27 1.67
N ASN A 284 -8.32 -0.20 1.50
CA ASN A 284 -7.55 -1.08 0.63
C ASN A 284 -7.06 -2.32 1.40
N ASN A 285 -7.68 -2.71 2.53
CA ASN A 285 -7.22 -3.80 3.42
C ASN A 285 -7.03 -5.16 2.72
N HIS A 286 -7.51 -5.35 1.49
CA HIS A 286 -7.18 -6.54 0.70
C HIS A 286 -5.72 -6.54 0.19
N LEU A 287 -4.99 -5.42 0.31
CA LEU A 287 -3.61 -5.24 -0.13
C LEU A 287 -2.58 -5.43 0.98
N GLU A 288 -3.03 -5.39 2.25
CA GLU A 288 -2.20 -5.47 3.45
C GLU A 288 -2.42 -6.78 4.22
#